data_AF-A0AAE3CK28-F1
#
_entry.id   AF-A0AAE3CK28-F1
#
_cell.length_a   1.000
_cell.length_b   1.000
_cell.length_c   1.000
_cell.angle_alpha   90.00
_cell.angle_beta   90.00
_cell.angle_gamma   90.00
#
_symmetry.space_group_name_H-M   'P 1'
#
loop_
_entity.id
_entity.type
_entity.pdbx_description
1 polymer ?
#
loop_
_entity_poly.entity_id
_entity_poly.type
_entity_poly.pdbx_seq_one_letter_code
_entity_poly.pdbx_strand_id
1 'polypeptide(L)'
;MPELPAFREQVRRAHAQLIHQVVAVCQNADRRPALADSLRAASANGWQELVTRLERILAGERDATLLLGLDDEDRIVVESVLQGLQDPLSLPSPGTQADPSFAAPGIAGIVVAAQRGDIQALQWLGQMAGQMQRAGGEMAKLGACLGPLSQGKTDVERLGKGLGASTRGLLQQIVEEMHKLQAQ
;
A
#
# COMPACT_ATOMS: atom_id res chain seq x y z
N MET A 1 -8.88 5.76 24.09
CA MET A 1 -8.52 4.88 22.96
C MET A 1 -8.36 5.78 21.76
N PRO A 2 -7.24 5.75 21.02
CA PRO A 2 -6.96 6.80 20.05
C PRO A 2 -7.80 6.60 18.78
N GLU A 3 -8.96 7.24 18.72
CA GLU A 3 -9.58 7.62 17.45
C GLU A 3 -8.72 8.73 16.83
N LEU A 4 -7.59 8.34 16.23
CA LEU A 4 -6.76 9.28 15.48
C LEU A 4 -7.21 9.21 14.02
N PRO A 5 -7.68 10.33 13.41
CA PRO A 5 -7.98 10.42 11.99
C PRO A 5 -6.90 9.83 11.08
N ALA A 6 -5.65 9.81 11.55
CA ALA A 6 -4.50 9.17 10.90
C ALA A 6 -4.66 7.65 10.69
N PHE A 7 -5.14 6.89 11.69
CA PHE A 7 -5.31 5.44 11.55
C PHE A 7 -6.42 5.10 10.56
N ARG A 8 -7.56 5.80 10.67
CA ARG A 8 -8.66 5.67 9.72
C ARG A 8 -8.20 5.95 8.30
N GLU A 9 -7.50 7.05 8.09
CA GLU A 9 -7.00 7.40 6.76
C GLU A 9 -5.95 6.40 6.24
N GLN A 10 -5.08 5.87 7.11
CA GLN A 10 -4.12 4.83 6.74
C GLN A 10 -4.81 3.55 6.24
N VAL A 11 -5.83 3.07 6.96
CA VAL A 11 -6.64 1.91 6.54
C VAL A 11 -7.34 2.19 5.21
N ARG A 12 -7.99 3.36 5.09
CA ARG A 12 -8.69 3.76 3.84
C ARG A 12 -7.76 3.79 2.64
N ARG A 13 -6.50 4.24 2.82
CA ARG A 13 -5.48 4.24 1.77
C ARG A 13 -4.96 2.85 1.45
N ALA A 14 -4.68 2.04 2.48
CA ALA A 14 -4.20 0.67 2.31
C ALA A 14 -5.18 -0.18 1.49
N HIS A 15 -6.48 0.03 1.71
CA HIS A 15 -7.56 -0.70 1.04
C HIS A 15 -8.24 0.08 -0.10
N ALA A 16 -7.67 1.19 -0.54
CA ALA A 16 -8.30 2.08 -1.52
C ALA A 16 -8.67 1.34 -2.82
N GLN A 17 -7.79 0.46 -3.31
CA GLN A 17 -8.06 -0.33 -4.52
C GLN A 17 -9.30 -1.21 -4.36
N LEU A 18 -9.41 -1.95 -3.25
CA LEU A 18 -10.56 -2.82 -2.97
C LEU A 18 -11.84 -2.00 -2.84
N ILE A 19 -11.80 -0.89 -2.10
CA ILE A 19 -12.94 0.02 -1.92
C ILE A 19 -13.45 0.51 -3.28
N HIS A 20 -12.55 0.99 -4.16
CA HIS A 20 -12.91 1.46 -5.50
C HIS A 20 -13.50 0.36 -6.38
N GLN A 21 -12.91 -0.84 -6.37
CA GLN A 21 -13.40 -1.95 -7.18
C GLN A 21 -14.82 -2.35 -6.78
N VAL A 22 -15.13 -2.40 -5.48
CA VAL A 22 -16.48 -2.73 -4.99
C VAL A 22 -17.49 -1.67 -5.42
N VAL A 23 -17.16 -0.38 -5.27
CA VAL A 23 -18.04 0.72 -5.69
C VAL A 23 -18.25 0.70 -7.21
N ALA A 24 -17.19 0.48 -7.99
CA ALA A 24 -17.27 0.40 -9.44
C ALA A 24 -18.12 -0.77 -9.93
N VAL A 25 -18.09 -1.93 -9.25
CA VAL A 25 -18.95 -3.07 -9.58
C VAL A 25 -20.41 -2.81 -9.23
N CYS A 26 -20.68 -2.12 -8.12
CA CYS A 26 -22.05 -1.72 -7.77
C CYS A 26 -22.65 -0.76 -8.81
N GLN A 27 -21.83 0.04 -9.48
CA GLN A 27 -22.26 0.96 -10.54
C GLN A 27 -22.27 0.29 -11.93
N ASN A 28 -21.41 -0.71 -12.16
CA ASN A 28 -21.31 -1.45 -13.40
C ASN A 28 -20.99 -2.94 -13.16
N ALA A 29 -21.99 -3.80 -13.35
CA ALA A 29 -21.89 -5.23 -13.12
C ALA A 29 -20.86 -5.95 -14.02
N ASP A 30 -20.47 -5.37 -15.16
CA ASP A 30 -19.49 -5.97 -16.07
C ASP A 30 -18.07 -6.03 -15.48
N ARG A 31 -17.82 -5.26 -14.40
CA ARG A 31 -16.52 -5.23 -13.69
C ARG A 31 -16.36 -6.35 -12.65
N ARG A 32 -17.40 -7.16 -12.44
CA ARG A 32 -17.44 -8.23 -11.44
C ARG A 32 -16.30 -9.27 -11.57
N PRO A 33 -15.84 -9.67 -12.78
CA PRO A 33 -14.72 -10.60 -12.92
C PRO A 33 -13.41 -10.08 -12.31
N ALA A 34 -13.12 -8.78 -12.47
CA ALA A 34 -11.90 -8.17 -11.93
C ALA A 34 -11.90 -8.08 -10.39
N LEU A 35 -13.08 -7.94 -9.78
CA LEU A 35 -13.24 -7.94 -8.33
C LEU A 35 -13.11 -9.35 -7.72
N ALA A 36 -13.53 -10.40 -8.45
CA ALA A 36 -13.51 -11.77 -7.96
C ALA A 36 -12.10 -12.23 -7.55
N ASP A 37 -11.07 -11.87 -8.31
CA ASP A 37 -9.68 -12.22 -8.00
C ASP A 37 -9.19 -11.54 -6.71
N SER A 38 -9.57 -10.27 -6.54
CA SER A 38 -9.22 -9.47 -5.36
C SER A 38 -9.92 -9.98 -4.09
N LEU A 39 -11.20 -10.37 -4.18
CA LEU A 39 -11.93 -10.99 -3.07
C LEU A 39 -11.37 -12.36 -2.69
N ARG A 40 -10.99 -13.18 -3.68
CA ARG A 40 -10.33 -14.47 -3.41
C ARG A 40 -8.99 -14.28 -2.70
N ALA A 41 -8.18 -13.32 -3.15
CA ALA A 41 -6.92 -12.99 -2.49
C ALA A 41 -7.13 -12.47 -1.07
N ALA A 42 -8.10 -11.58 -0.85
CA ALA A 42 -8.42 -11.07 0.49
C ALA A 42 -8.85 -12.20 1.43
N SER A 43 -9.76 -13.07 0.99
CA SER A 43 -10.21 -14.23 1.77
C SER A 43 -9.05 -15.17 2.13
N ALA A 44 -8.15 -15.46 1.18
CA ALA A 44 -6.97 -16.30 1.41
C ALA A 44 -5.98 -15.71 2.43
N ASN A 45 -5.99 -14.38 2.62
CA ASN A 45 -5.15 -13.67 3.59
C ASN A 45 -5.86 -13.45 4.95
N GLY A 46 -7.00 -14.10 5.20
CA GLY A 46 -7.72 -14.03 6.48
C GLY A 46 -8.83 -12.99 6.56
N TRP A 47 -9.14 -12.28 5.47
CA TRP A 47 -10.16 -11.22 5.43
C TRP A 47 -11.56 -11.74 5.10
N GLN A 48 -11.91 -12.92 5.59
CA GLN A 48 -13.11 -13.63 5.17
C GLN A 48 -14.41 -12.94 5.66
N GLU A 49 -14.40 -12.36 6.86
CA GLU A 49 -15.55 -11.62 7.39
C GLU A 49 -15.81 -10.34 6.56
N LEU A 50 -14.76 -9.58 6.23
CA LEU A 50 -14.83 -8.45 5.31
C LEU A 50 -15.40 -8.83 3.95
N VAL A 51 -14.87 -9.89 3.33
CA VAL A 51 -15.33 -10.37 2.01
C VAL A 51 -16.83 -10.69 2.07
N THR A 52 -17.28 -11.36 3.13
CA THR A 52 -18.70 -11.69 3.32
C THR A 52 -19.58 -10.43 3.39
N ARG A 53 -19.13 -9.36 4.04
CA ARG A 53 -19.84 -8.07 4.07
C ARG A 53 -19.84 -7.37 2.72
N LEU A 54 -18.71 -7.38 2.01
CA LEU A 54 -18.61 -6.80 0.66
C LEU A 54 -19.51 -7.54 -0.33
N GLU A 55 -19.64 -8.86 -0.24
CA GLU A 55 -20.57 -9.64 -1.07
C GLU A 55 -22.04 -9.28 -0.81
N ARG A 56 -22.42 -9.03 0.44
CA ARG A 56 -23.76 -8.51 0.80
C ARG A 56 -24.01 -7.13 0.20
N ILE A 57 -23.01 -6.25 0.20
CA ILE A 57 -23.07 -4.96 -0.50
C ILE A 57 -23.22 -5.17 -2.01
N LEU A 58 -22.48 -6.09 -2.62
CA LEU A 58 -22.63 -6.40 -4.05
C LEU A 58 -24.03 -6.98 -4.37
N ALA A 59 -24.67 -7.65 -3.41
CA ALA A 59 -26.04 -8.14 -3.51
C ALA A 59 -27.11 -7.04 -3.33
N GLY A 60 -26.71 -5.82 -2.99
CA GLY A 60 -27.60 -4.65 -2.87
C GLY A 60 -27.91 -4.21 -1.44
N GLU A 61 -27.36 -4.86 -0.43
CA GLU A 61 -27.59 -4.48 0.97
C GLU A 61 -26.82 -3.21 1.36
N ARG A 62 -27.47 -2.26 2.04
CA ARG A 62 -26.87 -0.96 2.42
C ARG A 62 -27.09 -0.60 3.90
N ASP A 63 -27.59 -1.54 4.70
CA ASP A 63 -28.00 -1.28 6.08
C ASP A 63 -26.79 -1.18 7.03
N ALA A 64 -26.95 -0.42 8.11
CA ALA A 64 -25.97 -0.29 9.19
C ALA A 64 -25.65 -1.62 9.89
N THR A 65 -26.52 -2.63 9.78
CA THR A 65 -26.25 -4.00 10.27
C THR A 65 -25.01 -4.62 9.65
N LEU A 66 -24.55 -4.13 8.49
CA LEU A 66 -23.31 -4.57 7.85
C LEU A 66 -22.07 -4.27 8.70
N LEU A 67 -22.12 -3.27 9.59
CA LEU A 67 -21.01 -2.86 10.44
C LEU A 67 -20.91 -3.64 11.75
N LEU A 68 -21.95 -4.42 12.09
CA LEU A 68 -22.00 -5.14 13.36
C LEU A 68 -21.03 -6.32 13.36
N GLY A 69 -20.25 -6.41 14.44
CA GLY A 69 -19.30 -7.51 14.69
C GLY A 69 -18.00 -7.44 13.88
N LEU A 70 -17.77 -6.36 13.13
CA LEU A 70 -16.50 -6.11 12.45
C LEU A 70 -15.45 -5.56 13.41
N ASP A 71 -14.19 -5.88 13.16
CA ASP A 71 -13.07 -5.17 13.79
C ASP A 71 -12.97 -3.74 13.25
N ASP A 72 -12.11 -2.93 13.87
CA ASP A 72 -11.97 -1.53 13.53
C ASP A 72 -11.54 -1.33 12.07
N GLU A 73 -10.67 -2.20 11.54
CA GLU A 73 -10.14 -2.09 10.18
C GLU A 73 -11.20 -2.43 9.14
N ASP A 74 -11.85 -3.57 9.29
CA ASP A 74 -12.95 -4.03 8.43
C ASP A 74 -14.11 -3.03 8.44
N ARG A 75 -14.44 -2.49 9.61
CA ARG A 75 -15.47 -1.47 9.75
C ARG A 75 -15.15 -0.22 8.93
N ILE A 76 -13.91 0.28 8.99
CA ILE A 76 -13.47 1.45 8.22
C ILE A 76 -13.59 1.19 6.71
N VAL A 77 -13.24 -0.01 6.25
CA VAL A 77 -13.35 -0.39 4.82
C VAL A 77 -14.81 -0.44 4.39
N VAL A 78 -15.68 -1.12 5.14
CA VAL A 78 -17.11 -1.25 4.81
C VAL A 78 -17.81 0.11 4.85
N GLU A 79 -17.53 0.94 5.86
CA GLU A 79 -18.05 2.32 5.93
C GLU A 79 -17.60 3.15 4.71
N SER A 80 -16.34 3.01 4.30
CA SER A 80 -15.80 3.75 3.14
C SER A 80 -16.46 3.34 1.83
N VAL A 81 -16.80 2.06 1.66
CA VAL A 81 -17.57 1.58 0.50
C VAL A 81 -18.98 2.15 0.52
N LEU A 82 -19.69 2.06 1.65
CA LEU A 82 -21.05 2.59 1.78
C LEU A 82 -21.11 4.11 1.56
N GLN A 83 -20.09 4.83 2.04
CA GLN A 83 -19.96 6.27 1.81
C GLN A 83 -19.66 6.57 0.35
N GLY A 84 -18.74 5.84 -0.28
CA GLY A 84 -18.38 6.00 -1.70
C GLY A 84 -19.51 5.67 -2.69
N LEU A 85 -20.46 4.81 -2.28
CA LEU A 85 -21.69 4.56 -3.05
C LEU A 85 -22.66 5.74 -3.02
N GLN A 86 -22.66 6.53 -1.94
CA GLN A 86 -23.50 7.73 -1.79
C GLN A 86 -22.82 8.95 -2.42
N ASP A 87 -21.52 9.11 -2.18
CA ASP A 87 -20.70 10.19 -2.69
C ASP A 87 -19.39 9.63 -3.26
N PRO A 88 -19.26 9.46 -4.58
CA PRO A 88 -18.03 8.98 -5.20
C PRO A 88 -16.80 9.87 -4.92
N LEU A 89 -16.99 11.15 -4.59
CA LEU A 89 -15.89 12.07 -4.24
C LEU A 89 -15.36 11.82 -2.83
N SER A 90 -16.11 11.12 -1.98
CA SER A 90 -15.67 10.76 -0.64
C SER A 90 -14.68 9.59 -0.64
N LEU A 91 -14.52 8.89 -1.76
CA LEU A 91 -13.63 7.74 -1.86
C LEU A 91 -12.18 8.15 -1.56
N PRO A 92 -11.41 7.31 -0.83
CA PRO A 92 -9.98 7.55 -0.72
C PRO A 92 -9.41 7.60 -2.13
N SER A 93 -8.51 8.53 -2.41
CA SER A 93 -7.84 8.57 -3.71
C SER A 93 -7.34 7.15 -4.01
N PRO A 94 -7.67 6.55 -5.17
CA PRO A 94 -7.26 5.20 -5.49
C PRO A 94 -5.74 5.23 -5.50
N GLY A 95 -5.16 4.83 -4.37
CA GLY A 95 -3.73 4.67 -4.22
C GLY A 95 -3.38 3.65 -5.28
N THR A 96 -2.74 4.12 -6.34
CA THR A 96 -2.09 3.26 -7.29
C THR A 96 -1.13 2.46 -6.43
N GLN A 97 -1.46 1.21 -6.13
CA GLN A 97 -0.59 0.20 -5.54
C GLN A 97 0.52 0.80 -4.65
N ALA A 98 0.19 1.30 -3.45
CA ALA A 98 1.10 2.05 -2.58
C ALA A 98 2.07 2.92 -3.40
N ASP A 99 1.59 4.07 -3.90
CA ASP A 99 2.38 4.96 -4.77
C ASP A 99 3.79 5.06 -4.18
N PRO A 100 4.79 4.52 -4.88
CA PRO A 100 6.09 4.34 -4.25
C PRO A 100 6.72 5.66 -3.81
N SER A 101 6.25 6.78 -4.36
CA SER A 101 6.62 8.12 -3.89
C SER A 101 6.24 8.42 -2.43
N PHE A 102 5.21 7.75 -1.88
CA PHE A 102 4.87 7.84 -0.46
C PHE A 102 5.71 6.89 0.42
N ALA A 103 6.30 5.85 -0.16
CA ALA A 103 7.25 4.99 0.54
C ALA A 103 8.66 5.59 0.58
N ALA A 104 8.99 6.49 -0.36
CA ALA A 104 10.34 7.03 -0.52
C ALA A 104 10.89 7.73 0.74
N PRO A 105 10.15 8.63 1.44
CA PRO A 105 10.64 9.24 2.68
C PRO A 105 10.89 8.21 3.80
N GLY A 106 10.00 7.23 3.95
CA GLY A 106 10.12 6.18 4.97
C GLY A 106 11.33 5.28 4.71
N ILE A 107 11.52 4.84 3.47
CA ILE A 107 12.67 4.03 3.06
C ILE A 107 13.96 4.84 3.22
N ALA A 108 13.98 6.11 2.79
CA ALA A 108 15.13 7.00 2.92
C ALA A 108 15.55 7.18 4.38
N GLY A 109 14.60 7.38 5.30
CA GLY A 109 14.87 7.48 6.73
C GLY A 109 15.55 6.24 7.29
N ILE A 110 15.08 5.05 6.91
CA ILE A 110 15.66 3.78 7.37
C ILE A 110 17.04 3.55 6.74
N VAL A 111 17.22 3.90 5.46
CA VAL A 111 18.54 3.83 4.80
C VAL A 111 19.55 4.75 5.49
N VAL A 112 19.19 6.00 5.80
CA VAL A 112 20.07 6.94 6.50
C VAL A 112 20.36 6.46 7.92
N ALA A 113 19.38 5.93 8.64
CA ALA A 113 19.59 5.33 9.96
C ALA A 113 20.59 4.15 9.89
N ALA A 114 20.44 3.27 8.90
CA ALA A 114 21.35 2.16 8.67
C ALA A 114 22.77 2.63 8.30
N GLN A 115 22.92 3.69 7.49
CA GLN A 115 24.21 4.31 7.19
C GLN A 115 24.90 4.86 8.45
N ARG A 116 24.11 5.37 9.40
CA ARG A 116 24.59 5.87 10.70
C ARG A 116 24.89 4.75 11.70
N GLY A 117 24.73 3.48 11.31
CA GLY A 117 25.04 2.31 12.13
C GLY A 117 23.88 1.78 12.97
N ASP A 118 22.64 2.20 12.69
CA ASP A 118 21.46 1.64 13.35
C ASP A 118 21.25 0.17 12.92
N ILE A 119 21.48 -0.75 13.86
CA ILE A 119 21.38 -2.19 13.66
C ILE A 119 19.94 -2.62 13.35
N GLN A 120 18.94 -1.99 13.97
CA GLN A 120 17.52 -2.29 13.72
C GLN A 120 17.12 -1.87 12.31
N ALA A 121 17.55 -0.68 11.89
CA ALA A 121 17.34 -0.21 10.53
C ALA A 121 18.01 -1.12 9.48
N LEU A 122 19.24 -1.58 9.76
CA LEU A 122 19.96 -2.51 8.88
C LEU A 122 19.25 -3.88 8.77
N GLN A 123 18.76 -4.42 9.89
CA GLN A 123 17.99 -5.66 9.91
C GLN A 123 16.68 -5.52 9.12
N TRP A 124 15.97 -4.40 9.30
CA TRP A 124 14.72 -4.12 8.59
C TRP A 124 14.96 -4.02 7.08
N LEU A 125 16.01 -3.32 6.64
CA LEU A 125 16.39 -3.25 5.22
C LEU A 125 16.68 -4.64 4.64
N GLY A 126 17.37 -5.50 5.39
CA GLY A 126 17.64 -6.87 4.98
C GLY A 126 16.37 -7.71 4.83
N GLN A 127 15.43 -7.60 5.77
CA GLN A 127 14.14 -8.28 5.69
C GLN A 127 13.31 -7.79 4.51
N MET A 128 13.23 -6.47 4.32
CA MET A 128 12.52 -5.85 3.20
C MET A 128 13.11 -6.28 1.86
N ALA A 129 14.44 -6.21 1.70
CA ALA A 129 15.13 -6.68 0.49
C ALA A 129 14.83 -8.17 0.23
N GLY A 130 14.82 -9.01 1.26
CA GLY A 130 14.50 -10.44 1.16
C GLY A 130 13.04 -10.72 0.78
N GLN A 131 12.09 -9.88 1.20
CA GLN A 131 10.69 -9.97 0.76
C GLN A 131 10.54 -9.52 -0.71
N MET A 132 11.18 -8.41 -1.07
CA MET A 132 11.17 -7.88 -2.43
C MET A 132 11.81 -8.86 -3.44
N GLN A 133 12.89 -9.54 -3.04
CA GLN A 133 13.51 -10.59 -3.84
C GLN A 133 12.55 -11.76 -4.10
N ARG A 134 11.77 -12.17 -3.09
CA ARG A 134 10.76 -13.23 -3.23
C ARG A 134 9.59 -12.82 -4.11
N ALA A 135 9.19 -11.55 -4.07
CA ALA A 135 8.16 -11.00 -4.95
C ALA A 135 8.58 -10.98 -6.43
N GLY A 136 9.89 -10.90 -6.70
CA GLY A 136 10.43 -10.98 -8.05
C GLY A 136 10.25 -9.68 -8.87
N GLY A 137 10.56 -9.77 -10.16
CA GLY A 137 10.35 -8.67 -11.12
C GLY A 137 11.07 -7.38 -10.75
N GLU A 138 10.36 -6.25 -10.89
CA GLU A 138 10.89 -4.92 -10.61
C GLU A 138 11.19 -4.68 -9.13
N MET A 139 10.42 -5.28 -8.22
CA MET A 139 10.65 -5.14 -6.79
C MET A 139 11.93 -5.86 -6.36
N ALA A 140 12.24 -7.04 -6.91
CA ALA A 140 13.51 -7.69 -6.64
C ALA A 140 14.71 -6.83 -7.06
N LYS A 141 14.62 -6.17 -8.22
CA LYS A 141 15.68 -5.26 -8.69
C LYS A 141 15.83 -4.04 -7.78
N LEU A 142 14.73 -3.46 -7.32
CA LEU A 142 14.77 -2.35 -6.36
C LEU A 142 15.34 -2.77 -5.00
N GLY A 143 14.97 -3.97 -4.51
CA GLY A 143 15.50 -4.54 -3.28
C GLY A 143 17.02 -4.70 -3.34
N ALA A 144 17.57 -5.07 -4.51
CA ALA A 144 19.01 -5.15 -4.73
C ALA A 144 19.72 -3.79 -4.63
N CYS A 145 19.03 -2.66 -4.80
CA CYS A 145 19.59 -1.32 -4.64
C CYS A 145 19.73 -0.91 -3.16
N LEU A 146 18.98 -1.51 -2.23
CA LEU A 146 18.96 -1.12 -0.81
C LEU A 146 20.30 -1.34 -0.10
N GLY A 147 21.01 -2.41 -0.42
CA GLY A 147 22.34 -2.70 0.15
C GLY A 147 23.41 -1.68 -0.27
N PRO A 148 23.56 -1.37 -1.56
CA PRO A 148 24.40 -0.26 -2.02
C PRO A 148 24.00 1.09 -1.40
N LEU A 149 22.70 1.38 -1.29
CA LEU A 149 22.21 2.62 -0.68
C LEU A 149 22.59 2.70 0.80
N SER A 150 22.48 1.62 1.59
CA SER A 150 22.91 1.61 2.99
C SER A 150 24.43 1.74 3.16
N GLN A 151 25.20 1.53 2.10
CA GLN A 151 26.65 1.78 2.03
C GLN A 151 26.99 3.20 1.52
N GLY A 152 25.99 4.07 1.32
CA GLY A 152 26.20 5.43 0.85
C GLY A 152 26.37 5.58 -0.66
N LYS A 153 26.13 4.53 -1.46
CA LYS A 153 26.17 4.64 -2.92
C LYS A 153 24.84 5.21 -3.41
N THR A 154 24.82 6.42 -3.93
CA THR A 154 23.60 7.15 -4.36
C THR A 154 23.52 7.43 -5.87
N ASP A 155 24.41 6.85 -6.67
CA ASP A 155 24.39 6.99 -8.13
C ASP A 155 23.18 6.28 -8.75
N VAL A 156 22.09 7.03 -8.98
CA VAL A 156 20.81 6.54 -9.49
C VAL A 156 20.94 5.95 -10.90
N GLU A 157 21.80 6.51 -11.75
CA GLU A 157 22.01 6.01 -13.12
C GLU A 157 22.63 4.62 -13.09
N ARG A 158 23.64 4.43 -12.24
CA ARG A 158 24.32 3.14 -12.10
C ARG A 158 23.45 2.12 -11.37
N LEU A 159 22.78 2.51 -10.29
CA LEU A 159 21.92 1.64 -9.51
C LEU A 159 20.62 1.27 -10.23
N GLY A 160 20.09 2.20 -11.02
CA GLY A 160 18.84 2.05 -11.76
C GLY A 160 19.00 1.33 -13.10
N LYS A 161 20.19 0.82 -13.43
CA LYS A 161 20.44 0.11 -14.69
C LYS A 161 19.56 -1.15 -14.77
N GLY A 162 18.72 -1.23 -15.80
CA GLY A 162 17.80 -2.36 -15.99
C GLY A 162 16.48 -2.28 -15.21
N LEU A 163 16.24 -1.19 -14.48
CA LEU A 163 14.92 -0.85 -13.92
C LEU A 163 14.01 -0.26 -15.00
N GLY A 164 12.71 -0.55 -14.89
CA GLY A 164 11.64 0.14 -15.61
C GLY A 164 11.46 1.58 -15.12
N ALA A 165 10.75 2.40 -15.91
CA ALA A 165 10.61 3.83 -15.65
C ALA A 165 10.02 4.15 -14.27
N SER A 166 8.97 3.43 -13.86
CA SER A 166 8.32 3.62 -12.55
C SER A 166 9.28 3.32 -11.39
N THR A 167 9.95 2.16 -11.42
CA THR A 167 10.91 1.74 -10.38
C THR A 167 12.13 2.65 -10.31
N ARG A 168 12.60 3.17 -11.45
CA ARG A 168 13.69 4.15 -11.48
C ARG A 168 13.27 5.48 -10.86
N GLY A 169 12.05 5.96 -11.15
CA GLY A 169 11.51 7.17 -10.54
C GLY A 169 11.44 7.07 -9.01
N LEU A 170 11.03 5.91 -8.50
CA LEU A 170 11.05 5.62 -7.07
C LEU A 170 12.46 5.62 -6.47
N LEU A 171 13.42 4.95 -7.11
CA LEU A 171 14.82 4.97 -6.67
C LEU A 171 15.36 6.40 -6.59
N GLN A 172 15.02 7.23 -7.58
CA GLN A 172 15.41 8.64 -7.61
C GLN A 172 14.80 9.41 -6.43
N GLN A 173 13.51 9.22 -6.15
CA GLN A 173 12.84 9.86 -5.01
C GLN A 173 13.44 9.43 -3.67
N ILE A 174 13.78 8.16 -3.48
CA ILE A 174 14.46 7.67 -2.27
C ILE A 174 15.79 8.39 -2.08
N VAL A 175 16.61 8.47 -3.12
CA VAL A 175 17.92 9.15 -3.06
C VAL A 175 17.76 10.65 -2.77
N GLU A 176 16.77 11.31 -3.37
CA GLU A 176 16.48 12.72 -3.11
C GLU A 176 16.10 12.96 -1.64
N GLU A 177 15.20 12.13 -1.08
CA GLU A 177 14.82 12.20 0.33
C GLU A 177 15.99 11.89 1.27
N MET A 178 16.87 10.96 0.91
CA MET A 178 18.10 10.69 1.67
C MET A 178 18.99 11.93 1.76
N HIS A 179 19.19 12.64 0.64
CA HIS A 179 19.99 13.86 0.63
C HIS A 179 19.36 14.96 1.50
N LYS A 180 18.03 15.11 1.47
CA LYS A 180 17.30 16.06 2.35
C LYS A 180 17.55 15.75 3.83
N LEU A 181 17.45 14.48 4.23
CA LEU A 181 17.65 14.03 5.61
C LEU A 181 19.11 14.13 6.10
N GLN A 182 20.07 14.04 5.19
CA GLN A 182 21.49 14.21 5.51
C GLN A 182 21.92 15.68 5.58
N ALA A 183 21.18 16.58 4.93
CA ALA A 183 21.41 18.03 4.99
C ALA A 183 20.84 18.69 6.25
N GLN A 184 20.12 17.94 7.09
CA GLN A 184 19.58 18.33 8.39
C GLN A 184 20.51 17.87 9.51
#